data_AF-Q9QUG9-F1
#
_entry.id   AF-Q9QUG9-F1
#
_cell.length_a   1.000
_cell.length_b   1.000
_cell.length_c   1.000
_cell.angle_alpha   90.00
_cell.angle_beta   90.00
_cell.angle_gamma   90.00
#
_symmetry.space_group_name_H-M   'P 1'
#
loop_
_entity.id
_entity.type
_entity.pdbx_description
1 polymer ?
#
loop_
_entity_poly.entity_id
_entity_poly.type
_entity_poly.pdbx_seq_one_letter_code
_entity_poly.pdbx_strand_id
1 'polypeptide(L)'
;MTSTLDLDKGCTVEELLRGCIEAFDDSGKVRDPQLVRMFLMMHPWYIPSSQLASKLLHFYQQSRKDNSNSLQMKTCHLVRYWISAFPAEFDLNPELAEQIKELKALLDQEGNRRHSSLIDIESVPTYKWKRQVTQRNPVEQKKRKMSLLFDHLEPMELAEHLTYLEYRSFCKILFQDYHSFVTHGCTVDNPVLERFISLFNSVSQWVQLMILSKPTATQRALVITHFVHVAERLLQLQNFNTLMAVVGGLSHSSISRLKETHSHVSPDTIKLWEGLTELVTATGNYSNYRRRLAACVGFRFPILGVHLKDLVALQLALPDWLDPGRTRLNGAKMRQLFCILEELAMVTSLRPPVQANPDLLSLLTVSLDQYQTEDELYQLSLQREPRSKSSPTSPTSCTPPPRPPVLEEWTSVAKPKLDQALVAEHIEKMVESVFRNFDVDGDGHISQEEFQIIRGNFPYLSAFGDLDQNQDGCISREEMISYFLRSSSVLGGRMGFVHNFQESNSLRPVACRHCKALILGIYKQGLKCRACGVNCHKQCKERLSVECRRRAQSVSLEGSAPSPSPTHTHHRAFSFSLPRPGRRSSRPPEIREEEVQSVEDGVFDIHL
;
A
#
# COMPACT_ATOMS: atom_id res chain seq x y z
N MET A 1 39.68 -26.20 21.11
CA MET A 1 38.40 -26.79 21.56
C MET A 1 37.31 -25.81 21.18
N THR A 2 36.37 -26.18 20.30
CA THR A 2 35.20 -25.33 20.02
C THR A 2 34.14 -25.61 21.09
N SER A 3 34.08 -24.75 22.11
CA SER A 3 32.88 -24.66 22.95
C SER A 3 31.70 -24.28 22.06
N THR A 4 30.73 -25.18 21.92
CA THR A 4 29.46 -24.88 21.25
C THR A 4 28.81 -23.69 21.96
N LEU A 5 28.59 -22.60 21.22
CA LEU A 5 28.03 -21.37 21.77
C LEU A 5 26.58 -21.58 22.17
N ASP A 6 26.39 -21.78 23.46
CA ASP A 6 25.09 -21.97 24.08
C ASP A 6 24.38 -20.62 24.22
N LEU A 7 23.79 -20.18 23.10
CA LEU A 7 23.00 -18.95 22.99
C LEU A 7 21.87 -18.86 24.02
N ASP A 8 21.34 -20.01 24.46
CA ASP A 8 20.27 -20.09 25.46
C ASP A 8 20.76 -19.85 26.90
N LYS A 9 22.06 -20.05 27.17
CA LYS A 9 22.70 -19.62 28.42
C LYS A 9 23.11 -18.14 28.41
N GLY A 10 22.96 -17.44 27.28
CA GLY A 10 23.30 -16.03 27.08
C GLY A 10 24.77 -15.78 26.74
N CYS A 11 25.06 -15.43 25.49
CA CYS A 11 26.41 -15.04 25.07
C CYS A 11 26.58 -13.52 25.14
N THR A 12 27.78 -13.03 25.46
CA THR A 12 28.14 -11.63 25.20
C THR A 12 28.36 -11.38 23.71
N VAL A 13 28.33 -10.11 23.30
CA VAL A 13 28.67 -9.68 21.93
C VAL A 13 30.09 -10.14 21.55
N GLU A 14 31.05 -10.12 22.48
CA GLU A 14 32.44 -10.55 22.27
C GLU A 14 32.56 -12.06 22.03
N GLU A 15 31.85 -12.88 22.81
CA GLU A 15 31.85 -14.34 22.67
C GLU A 15 31.18 -14.76 21.35
N LEU A 16 30.07 -14.09 20.99
CA LEU A 16 29.34 -14.36 19.75
C LEU A 16 30.14 -13.91 18.51
N LEU A 17 30.81 -12.75 18.57
CA LEU A 17 31.73 -12.29 17.54
C LEU A 17 32.92 -13.26 17.38
N ARG A 18 33.57 -13.68 18.48
CA ARG A 18 34.63 -14.70 18.44
C ARG A 18 34.12 -16.02 17.84
N GLY A 19 32.88 -16.40 18.13
CA GLY A 19 32.18 -17.51 17.51
C GLY A 19 32.06 -17.39 15.99
N CYS A 20 31.63 -16.23 15.51
CA CYS A 20 31.49 -15.94 14.10
C CYS A 20 32.85 -15.91 13.37
N ILE A 21 33.92 -15.47 14.03
CA ILE A 21 35.30 -15.57 13.49
C ILE A 21 35.70 -17.05 13.40
N GLU A 22 35.58 -17.80 14.50
CA GLU A 22 35.98 -19.22 14.52
C GLU A 22 35.11 -20.11 13.61
N ALA A 23 33.90 -19.68 13.23
CA ALA A 23 33.05 -20.40 12.29
C ALA A 23 33.66 -20.55 10.88
N PHE A 24 34.61 -19.70 10.49
CA PHE A 24 35.39 -19.85 9.26
C PHE A 24 36.56 -20.81 9.45
N ASP A 25 36.96 -21.52 8.40
CA ASP A 25 38.31 -22.08 8.28
C ASP A 25 39.24 -21.13 7.51
N ASP A 26 40.53 -21.44 7.52
CA ASP A 26 41.57 -20.59 6.92
C ASP A 26 41.42 -20.45 5.39
N SER A 27 40.67 -21.36 4.73
CA SER A 27 40.34 -21.28 3.30
C SER A 27 39.16 -20.35 2.99
N GLY A 28 38.40 -19.94 4.01
CA GLY A 28 37.24 -19.06 3.91
C GLY A 28 35.90 -19.80 3.86
N LYS A 29 35.89 -21.12 4.06
CA LYS A 29 34.64 -21.90 4.14
C LYS A 29 34.00 -21.71 5.52
N VAL A 30 32.72 -21.35 5.52
CA VAL A 30 31.92 -21.23 6.75
C VAL A 30 31.44 -22.61 7.19
N ARG A 31 31.66 -22.97 8.46
CA ARG A 31 31.19 -24.22 9.07
C ARG A 31 29.79 -24.11 9.66
N ASP A 32 29.44 -22.92 10.15
CA ASP A 32 28.08 -22.56 10.57
C ASP A 32 27.69 -21.22 9.90
N PRO A 33 27.09 -21.26 8.71
CA PRO A 33 26.64 -20.04 8.03
C PRO A 33 25.43 -19.40 8.71
N GLN A 34 24.63 -20.16 9.48
CA GLN A 34 23.40 -19.65 10.10
C GLN A 34 23.73 -18.77 11.31
N LEU A 35 24.69 -19.18 12.14
CA LEU A 35 25.22 -18.37 13.25
C LEU A 35 25.83 -17.06 12.75
N VAL A 36 26.69 -17.13 11.73
CA VAL A 36 27.36 -15.97 11.13
C VAL A 36 26.35 -15.00 10.52
N ARG A 37 25.42 -15.51 9.71
CA ARG A 37 24.37 -14.69 9.06
C ARG A 37 23.41 -14.08 10.07
N MET A 38 23.04 -14.82 11.12
CA MET A 38 22.21 -14.31 12.21
C MET A 38 22.89 -13.18 12.96
N PHE A 39 24.13 -13.35 13.40
CA PHE A 39 24.81 -12.28 14.14
C PHE A 39 25.07 -11.06 13.27
N LEU A 40 25.54 -11.25 12.03
CA LEU A 40 25.80 -10.13 11.12
C LEU A 40 24.53 -9.35 10.73
N MET A 41 23.36 -10.00 10.66
CA MET A 41 22.10 -9.29 10.47
C MET A 41 21.59 -8.65 11.78
N MET A 42 21.59 -9.38 12.90
CA MET A 42 20.93 -8.96 14.14
C MET A 42 21.76 -8.03 15.05
N HIS A 43 23.08 -7.90 14.84
CA HIS A 43 23.93 -7.09 15.72
C HIS A 43 23.46 -5.63 15.95
N PRO A 44 22.83 -4.90 15.00
CA PRO A 44 22.45 -3.49 15.23
C PRO A 44 21.38 -3.30 16.31
N TRP A 45 20.68 -4.37 16.71
CA TRP A 45 19.76 -4.41 17.85
C TRP A 45 20.48 -4.30 19.21
N TYR A 46 21.78 -4.56 19.22
CA TYR A 46 22.60 -4.73 20.43
C TYR A 46 23.86 -3.87 20.45
N ILE A 47 24.45 -3.58 19.29
CA ILE A 47 25.68 -2.81 19.11
C ILE A 47 25.69 -2.12 17.72
N PRO A 48 26.04 -0.82 17.60
CA PRO A 48 26.18 -0.16 16.30
C PRO A 48 27.24 -0.84 15.43
N SER A 49 27.00 -0.91 14.11
CA SER A 49 27.90 -1.59 13.17
C SER A 49 29.32 -1.01 13.13
N SER A 50 29.47 0.30 13.32
CA SER A 50 30.78 0.97 13.45
C SER A 50 31.55 0.49 14.68
N GLN A 51 30.87 0.28 15.81
CA GLN A 51 31.48 -0.29 17.01
C GLN A 51 31.81 -1.79 16.85
N LEU A 52 31.00 -2.55 16.11
CA LEU A 52 31.32 -3.95 15.78
C LEU A 52 32.55 -4.06 14.86
N ALA A 53 32.66 -3.17 13.87
CA ALA A 53 33.84 -3.08 13.01
C ALA A 53 35.11 -2.68 13.81
N SER A 54 34.99 -1.75 14.76
CA SER A 54 36.09 -1.40 15.67
C SER A 54 36.53 -2.58 16.56
N LYS A 55 35.59 -3.40 17.04
CA LYS A 55 35.91 -4.65 17.77
C LYS A 55 36.60 -5.68 16.87
N LEU A 56 36.14 -5.86 15.63
CA LEU A 56 36.80 -6.70 14.63
C LEU A 56 38.25 -6.25 14.35
N LEU A 57 38.47 -4.94 14.23
CA LEU A 57 39.80 -4.35 14.08
C LEU A 57 40.68 -4.64 15.31
N HIS A 58 40.16 -4.47 16.53
CA HIS A 58 40.88 -4.82 17.75
C HIS A 58 41.21 -6.32 17.83
N PHE A 59 40.29 -7.21 17.44
CA PHE A 59 40.57 -8.65 17.33
C PHE A 59 41.68 -8.95 16.33
N TYR A 60 41.69 -8.30 15.16
CA TYR A 60 42.78 -8.46 14.19
C TYR A 60 44.12 -8.01 14.79
N GLN A 61 44.19 -6.80 15.34
CA GLN A 61 45.39 -6.25 15.97
C GLN A 61 45.90 -7.13 17.13
N GLN A 62 45.01 -7.69 17.95
CA GLN A 62 45.39 -8.61 19.02
C GLN A 62 45.91 -9.95 18.45
N SER A 63 45.21 -10.53 17.47
CA SER A 63 45.65 -11.76 16.79
C SER A 63 47.01 -11.62 16.08
N ARG A 64 47.40 -10.39 15.70
CA ARG A 64 48.73 -10.07 15.20
C ARG A 64 49.79 -10.04 16.31
N LYS A 65 49.50 -9.45 17.48
CA LYS A 65 50.41 -9.53 18.66
C LYS A 65 50.63 -10.97 19.10
N ASP A 66 49.58 -11.78 19.03
CA ASP A 66 49.58 -13.21 19.38
C ASP A 66 50.14 -14.11 18.24
N ASN A 67 50.60 -13.52 17.12
CA ASN A 67 51.13 -14.20 15.92
C ASN A 67 50.20 -15.28 15.31
N SER A 68 48.89 -15.17 15.52
CA SER A 68 47.89 -16.16 15.09
C SER A 68 47.39 -15.88 13.67
N ASN A 69 48.14 -16.36 12.67
CA ASN A 69 47.79 -16.19 11.25
C ASN A 69 46.42 -16.80 10.88
N SER A 70 46.02 -17.92 11.51
CA SER A 70 44.68 -18.50 11.32
C SER A 70 43.58 -17.54 11.76
N LEU A 71 43.75 -16.90 12.94
CA LEU A 71 42.76 -15.96 13.47
C LEU A 71 42.69 -14.68 12.61
N GLN A 72 43.84 -14.16 12.16
CA GLN A 72 43.92 -13.06 11.19
C GLN A 72 43.16 -13.37 9.89
N MET A 73 43.41 -14.54 9.28
CA MET A 73 42.73 -14.99 8.06
C MET A 73 41.22 -15.12 8.26
N LYS A 74 40.78 -15.77 9.34
CA LYS A 74 39.36 -15.94 9.69
C LYS A 74 38.65 -14.60 9.90
N THR A 75 39.27 -13.64 10.58
CA THR A 75 38.73 -12.29 10.74
C THR A 75 38.57 -11.59 9.39
N CYS A 76 39.53 -11.72 8.47
CA CYS A 76 39.41 -11.17 7.12
C CYS A 76 38.30 -11.85 6.31
N HIS A 77 38.13 -13.18 6.43
CA HIS A 77 37.04 -13.91 5.77
C HIS A 77 35.65 -13.53 6.32
N LEU A 78 35.52 -13.30 7.63
CA LEU A 78 34.28 -12.80 8.24
C LEU A 78 33.92 -11.39 7.74
N VAL A 79 34.90 -10.47 7.67
CA VAL A 79 34.67 -9.13 7.11
C VAL A 79 34.29 -9.20 5.62
N ARG A 80 34.98 -10.03 4.83
CA ARG A 80 34.64 -10.28 3.42
C ARG A 80 33.21 -10.81 3.28
N TYR A 81 32.82 -11.78 4.11
CA TYR A 81 31.46 -12.33 4.11
C TYR A 81 30.45 -11.22 4.44
N TRP A 82 30.70 -10.41 5.48
CA TRP A 82 29.82 -9.31 5.88
C TRP A 82 29.59 -8.31 4.72
N ILE A 83 30.66 -7.84 4.07
CA ILE A 83 30.56 -6.95 2.90
C ILE A 83 29.75 -7.60 1.76
N SER A 84 29.98 -8.88 1.47
CA SER A 84 29.27 -9.59 0.39
C SER A 84 27.79 -9.89 0.68
N ALA A 85 27.43 -10.06 1.94
CA ALA A 85 26.07 -10.46 2.36
C ALA A 85 25.17 -9.27 2.71
N PHE A 86 25.75 -8.15 3.18
CA PHE A 86 25.07 -6.95 3.61
C PHE A 86 25.71 -5.68 3.00
N PRO A 87 25.85 -5.58 1.66
CA PRO A 87 26.58 -4.48 1.01
C PRO A 87 25.89 -3.12 1.15
N ALA A 88 24.57 -3.08 1.32
CA ALA A 88 23.83 -1.82 1.42
C ALA A 88 24.22 -1.04 2.69
N GLU A 89 24.48 -1.76 3.78
CA GLU A 89 24.88 -1.23 5.07
C GLU A 89 26.23 -0.51 5.00
N PHE A 90 27.17 -0.97 4.16
CA PHE A 90 28.48 -0.33 3.95
C PHE A 90 28.42 0.93 3.08
N ASP A 91 27.51 1.02 2.09
CA ASP A 91 27.26 2.30 1.41
C ASP A 91 26.54 3.27 2.35
N LEU A 92 25.52 2.81 3.07
CA LEU A 92 24.61 3.69 3.81
C LEU A 92 25.17 4.23 5.13
N ASN A 93 26.10 3.52 5.79
CA ASN A 93 26.71 3.95 7.04
C ASN A 93 28.17 4.42 6.83
N PRO A 94 28.46 5.75 6.86
CA PRO A 94 29.81 6.27 6.64
C PRO A 94 30.82 5.86 7.73
N GLU A 95 30.39 5.71 8.99
CA GLU A 95 31.28 5.29 10.08
C GLU A 95 31.75 3.85 9.89
N LEU A 96 30.84 2.97 9.46
CA LEU A 96 31.14 1.58 9.14
C LEU A 96 32.12 1.51 7.95
N ALA A 97 31.86 2.29 6.90
CA ALA A 97 32.76 2.37 5.74
C ALA A 97 34.17 2.81 6.17
N GLU A 98 34.30 3.84 7.01
CA GLU A 98 35.59 4.36 7.45
C GLU A 98 36.35 3.37 8.34
N GLN A 99 35.68 2.67 9.27
CA GLN A 99 36.30 1.63 10.10
C GLN A 99 36.86 0.46 9.27
N ILE A 100 36.21 0.08 8.16
CA ILE A 100 36.74 -0.95 7.27
C ILE A 100 37.86 -0.42 6.36
N LYS A 101 37.88 0.88 6.00
CA LYS A 101 39.03 1.51 5.35
C LYS A 101 40.26 1.53 6.26
N GLU A 102 40.09 1.86 7.55
CA GLU A 102 41.16 1.82 8.55
C GLU A 102 41.75 0.41 8.66
N LEU A 103 40.90 -0.61 8.76
CA LEU A 103 41.30 -2.01 8.72
C LEU A 103 42.07 -2.34 7.42
N LYS A 104 41.57 -1.96 6.24
CA LYS A 104 42.26 -2.20 4.96
C LYS A 104 43.63 -1.53 4.90
N ALA A 105 43.72 -0.25 5.31
CA ALA A 105 44.97 0.50 5.33
C ALA A 105 46.04 -0.17 6.22
N LEU A 106 45.64 -0.77 7.33
CA LEU A 106 46.54 -1.56 8.19
C LEU A 106 47.00 -2.86 7.52
N LEU A 107 46.13 -3.57 6.80
CA LEU A 107 46.50 -4.76 6.01
C LEU A 107 47.50 -4.43 4.88
N ASP A 108 47.34 -3.26 4.25
CA ASP A 108 48.25 -2.79 3.21
C ASP A 108 49.61 -2.34 3.77
N GLN A 109 49.63 -1.64 4.92
CA GLN A 109 50.87 -1.28 5.65
C GLN A 109 51.66 -2.51 6.13
N GLU A 110 50.97 -3.62 6.45
CA GLU A 110 51.61 -4.90 6.80
C GLU A 110 52.25 -5.62 5.61
N GLY A 111 51.99 -5.18 4.36
CA GLY A 111 52.38 -5.91 3.16
C GLY A 111 51.60 -7.21 2.94
N ASN A 112 50.59 -7.49 3.77
CA ASN A 112 49.75 -8.70 3.75
C ASN A 112 48.73 -8.65 2.60
N ARG A 113 49.21 -8.61 1.35
CA ARG A 113 48.37 -8.51 0.13
C ARG A 113 47.28 -9.59 0.07
N ARG A 114 47.52 -10.79 0.61
CA ARG A 114 46.50 -11.84 0.73
C ARG A 114 45.33 -11.40 1.59
N HIS A 115 45.57 -10.81 2.76
CA HIS A 115 44.52 -10.30 3.64
C HIS A 115 43.81 -9.10 3.00
N SER A 116 44.56 -8.11 2.50
CA SER A 116 43.98 -6.91 1.88
C SER A 116 43.11 -7.24 0.65
N SER A 117 43.46 -8.27 -0.13
CA SER A 117 42.64 -8.74 -1.26
C SER A 117 41.30 -9.39 -0.88
N LEU A 118 41.04 -9.64 0.41
CA LEU A 118 39.74 -10.10 0.91
C LEU A 118 38.79 -8.94 1.24
N ILE A 119 39.32 -7.72 1.45
CA ILE A 119 38.54 -6.55 1.87
C ILE A 119 38.52 -5.52 0.73
N ASP A 120 37.37 -5.43 0.08
CA ASP A 120 37.11 -4.51 -1.04
C ASP A 120 35.75 -3.83 -0.84
N ILE A 121 35.79 -2.59 -0.33
CA ILE A 121 34.60 -1.72 -0.18
C ILE A 121 34.31 -0.98 -1.49
N GLU A 122 35.31 -0.80 -2.36
CA GLU A 122 35.19 0.01 -3.58
C GLU A 122 34.34 -0.72 -4.64
N SER A 123 34.28 -2.05 -4.55
CA SER A 123 33.35 -2.89 -5.31
C SER A 123 31.87 -2.78 -4.90
N VAL A 124 31.55 -2.15 -3.76
CA VAL A 124 30.17 -2.07 -3.24
C VAL A 124 29.32 -1.14 -4.12
N PRO A 125 28.22 -1.63 -4.75
CA PRO A 125 27.33 -0.77 -5.52
C PRO A 125 26.66 0.26 -4.62
N THR A 126 26.45 1.49 -5.09
CA THR A 126 25.72 2.51 -4.32
C THR A 126 24.22 2.15 -4.19
N TYR A 127 23.71 2.09 -2.96
CA TYR A 127 22.30 1.85 -2.60
C TYR A 127 21.54 3.13 -2.26
N LYS A 128 22.21 4.24 -1.88
CA LYS A 128 21.58 5.54 -1.56
C LYS A 128 20.56 5.98 -2.62
N TRP A 129 20.99 6.09 -3.89
CA TRP A 129 20.09 6.49 -4.98
C TRP A 129 18.96 5.47 -5.21
N LYS A 130 19.17 4.18 -4.91
CA LYS A 130 18.21 3.09 -5.14
C LYS A 130 17.03 3.15 -4.18
N ARG A 131 17.28 3.58 -2.93
CA ARG A 131 16.24 3.79 -1.91
C ARG A 131 15.48 5.10 -2.15
N GLN A 132 16.17 6.15 -2.58
CA GLN A 132 15.57 7.43 -2.97
C GLN A 132 14.73 7.30 -4.25
N VAL A 133 15.39 7.15 -5.41
CA VAL A 133 14.83 7.23 -6.76
C VAL A 133 14.13 5.95 -7.20
N THR A 134 13.08 6.05 -8.02
CA THR A 134 12.48 4.89 -8.74
C THR A 134 13.21 4.68 -10.07
N GLN A 135 14.42 4.10 -10.02
CA GLN A 135 15.31 3.95 -11.17
C GLN A 135 14.64 3.25 -12.37
N ARG A 136 14.87 3.80 -13.57
CA ARG A 136 14.43 3.27 -14.87
C ARG A 136 15.23 1.98 -15.20
N ASN A 137 14.53 0.91 -15.59
CA ASN A 137 15.07 -0.10 -16.49
C ASN A 137 14.41 0.11 -17.85
N PRO A 138 15.16 0.30 -18.96
CA PRO A 138 14.57 0.17 -20.30
C PRO A 138 14.23 -1.31 -20.51
N VAL A 139 12.94 -1.63 -20.64
CA VAL A 139 12.52 -3.00 -20.98
C VAL A 139 12.34 -3.08 -22.49
N GLU A 140 13.12 -3.93 -23.16
CA GLU A 140 12.97 -4.21 -24.60
C GLU A 140 11.68 -5.01 -24.86
N GLN A 141 10.53 -4.34 -24.84
CA GLN A 141 9.24 -4.98 -25.04
C GLN A 141 8.91 -5.11 -26.52
N LYS A 142 8.85 -6.37 -27.00
CA LYS A 142 8.04 -6.70 -28.18
C LYS A 142 6.60 -6.27 -27.90
N LYS A 143 6.13 -5.25 -28.60
CA LYS A 143 4.83 -4.60 -28.40
C LYS A 143 3.66 -5.60 -28.41
N ARG A 144 3.24 -6.07 -27.24
CA ARG A 144 1.85 -6.50 -27.02
C ARG A 144 0.99 -5.24 -27.02
N LYS A 145 -0.18 -5.29 -27.67
CA LYS A 145 -1.15 -4.18 -27.61
C LYS A 145 -1.80 -4.20 -26.23
N MET A 146 -1.30 -3.36 -25.34
CA MET A 146 -1.81 -3.21 -23.98
C MET A 146 -3.03 -2.28 -23.99
N SER A 147 -4.10 -2.66 -23.29
CA SER A 147 -5.19 -1.72 -23.03
C SER A 147 -4.83 -0.88 -21.80
N LEU A 148 -4.46 0.38 -21.98
CA LEU A 148 -4.29 1.29 -20.84
C LEU A 148 -5.62 1.57 -20.09
N LEU A 149 -6.77 1.21 -20.65
CA LEU A 149 -8.11 1.42 -20.06
C LEU A 149 -8.45 0.38 -18.99
N PHE A 150 -8.68 0.82 -17.75
CA PHE A 150 -9.12 -0.02 -16.63
C PHE A 150 -10.35 -0.89 -16.96
N ASP A 151 -11.38 -0.31 -17.58
CA ASP A 151 -12.61 -1.02 -17.97
C ASP A 151 -12.40 -2.10 -19.05
N HIS A 152 -11.19 -2.19 -19.63
CA HIS A 152 -10.78 -3.16 -20.64
C HIS A 152 -9.45 -3.88 -20.28
N LEU A 153 -8.92 -3.65 -19.07
CA LEU A 153 -7.66 -4.19 -18.58
C LEU A 153 -7.88 -5.60 -18.04
N GLU A 154 -7.08 -6.58 -18.46
CA GLU A 154 -7.27 -7.96 -18.00
C GLU A 154 -6.97 -8.07 -16.49
N PRO A 155 -7.79 -8.77 -15.68
CA PRO A 155 -7.54 -8.92 -14.25
C PRO A 155 -6.15 -9.49 -13.90
N MET A 156 -5.60 -10.35 -14.76
CA MET A 156 -4.23 -10.86 -14.62
C MET A 156 -3.19 -9.77 -14.88
N GLU A 157 -3.38 -8.97 -15.93
CA GLU A 157 -2.48 -7.89 -16.30
C GLU A 157 -2.38 -6.83 -15.20
N LEU A 158 -3.52 -6.42 -14.63
CA LEU A 158 -3.55 -5.49 -13.49
C LEU A 158 -2.88 -6.10 -12.25
N ALA A 159 -3.11 -7.38 -11.97
CA ALA A 159 -2.46 -8.10 -10.87
C ALA A 159 -0.93 -8.14 -11.04
N GLU A 160 -0.42 -8.37 -12.25
CA GLU A 160 1.01 -8.32 -12.57
C GLU A 160 1.63 -6.93 -12.32
N HIS A 161 0.95 -5.85 -12.74
CA HIS A 161 1.45 -4.48 -12.59
C HIS A 161 1.43 -4.01 -11.13
N LEU A 162 0.37 -4.30 -10.38
CA LEU A 162 0.33 -4.01 -8.94
C LEU A 162 1.39 -4.81 -8.18
N THR A 163 1.58 -6.09 -8.51
CA THR A 163 2.67 -6.93 -7.96
C THR A 163 4.04 -6.32 -8.23
N TYR A 164 4.29 -5.82 -9.44
CA TYR A 164 5.54 -5.15 -9.77
C TYR A 164 5.75 -3.85 -8.98
N LEU A 165 4.71 -3.02 -8.82
CA LEU A 165 4.77 -1.76 -8.06
C LEU A 165 5.09 -2.03 -6.58
N GLU A 166 4.35 -2.91 -5.91
CA GLU A 166 4.59 -3.23 -4.50
C GLU A 166 5.95 -3.90 -4.29
N TYR A 167 6.35 -4.84 -5.13
CA TYR A 167 7.66 -5.51 -5.02
C TYR A 167 8.82 -4.53 -5.20
N ARG A 168 8.72 -3.60 -6.17
CA ARG A 168 9.70 -2.54 -6.40
C ARG A 168 9.79 -1.55 -5.25
N SER A 169 8.72 -1.39 -4.46
CA SER A 169 8.75 -0.62 -3.22
C SER A 169 9.34 -1.44 -2.05
N PHE A 170 8.96 -2.70 -1.92
CA PHE A 170 9.46 -3.62 -0.88
C PHE A 170 10.98 -3.79 -0.93
N CYS A 171 11.56 -3.98 -2.13
CA CYS A 171 13.01 -4.10 -2.34
C CYS A 171 13.84 -2.83 -2.02
N LYS A 172 13.23 -1.77 -1.47
CA LYS A 172 13.92 -0.60 -0.91
C LYS A 172 14.07 -0.65 0.61
N ILE A 173 13.22 -1.45 1.28
CA ILE A 173 13.19 -1.63 2.73
C ILE A 173 14.42 -2.44 3.12
N LEU A 174 15.16 -1.97 4.14
CA LEU A 174 16.34 -2.64 4.68
C LEU A 174 16.17 -2.98 6.16
N PHE A 175 17.11 -3.74 6.73
CA PHE A 175 17.10 -4.13 8.13
C PHE A 175 16.89 -2.95 9.09
N GLN A 176 17.57 -1.82 8.84
CA GLN A 176 17.40 -0.58 9.60
C GLN A 176 15.96 -0.06 9.69
N ASP A 177 15.15 -0.31 8.65
CA ASP A 177 13.76 0.18 8.56
C ASP A 177 12.82 -0.71 9.36
N TYR A 178 13.06 -2.03 9.35
CA TYR A 178 12.37 -2.97 10.24
C TYR A 178 12.77 -2.74 11.69
N HIS A 179 14.07 -2.56 11.97
CA HIS A 179 14.57 -2.27 13.32
C HIS A 179 13.91 -0.99 13.88
N SER A 180 13.95 0.13 13.16
CA SER A 180 13.29 1.37 13.60
C SER A 180 11.80 1.17 13.87
N PHE A 181 11.06 0.52 12.96
CA PHE A 181 9.63 0.27 13.18
C PHE A 181 9.37 -0.57 14.43
N VAL A 182 10.15 -1.63 14.65
CA VAL A 182 9.94 -2.56 15.76
C VAL A 182 10.37 -1.95 17.10
N THR A 183 11.39 -1.08 17.12
CA THR A 183 11.81 -0.34 18.32
C THR A 183 10.78 0.70 18.75
N HIS A 184 10.11 1.37 17.81
CA HIS A 184 9.13 2.43 18.10
C HIS A 184 7.67 1.94 18.16
N GLY A 185 7.37 0.76 17.60
CA GLY A 185 6.01 0.23 17.41
C GLY A 185 5.28 0.79 16.19
N CYS A 186 5.78 1.86 15.58
CA CYS A 186 5.21 2.55 14.42
C CYS A 186 6.31 3.13 13.52
N THR A 187 5.94 3.78 12.41
CA THR A 187 6.88 4.51 11.55
C THR A 187 7.29 5.85 12.17
N VAL A 188 8.53 5.94 12.65
CA VAL A 188 9.19 7.18 13.06
C VAL A 188 10.44 7.37 12.19
N ASP A 189 10.53 8.53 11.53
CA ASP A 189 11.59 8.91 10.56
C ASP A 189 11.95 7.78 9.56
N ASN A 190 10.94 7.09 9.03
CA ASN A 190 11.09 5.87 8.23
C ASN A 190 10.44 6.02 6.83
N PRO A 191 10.90 6.99 6.00
CA PRO A 191 10.26 7.34 4.73
C PRO A 191 10.36 6.23 3.65
N VAL A 192 11.01 5.10 3.93
CA VAL A 192 11.00 3.92 3.06
C VAL A 192 9.81 3.03 3.39
N LEU A 193 9.62 2.68 4.66
CA LEU A 193 8.48 1.87 5.10
C LEU A 193 7.15 2.65 5.02
N GLU A 194 7.16 3.94 5.34
CA GLU A 194 6.01 4.84 5.17
C GLU A 194 5.52 4.87 3.71
N ARG A 195 6.43 4.91 2.73
CA ARG A 195 6.07 4.86 1.30
C ARG A 195 5.47 3.50 0.90
N PHE A 196 5.93 2.40 1.50
CA PHE A 196 5.34 1.08 1.28
C PHE A 196 3.93 0.96 1.87
N ILE A 197 3.73 1.38 3.13
CA ILE A 197 2.42 1.38 3.78
C ILE A 197 1.46 2.35 3.07
N SER A 198 1.95 3.52 2.65
CA SER A 198 1.19 4.46 1.83
C SER A 198 0.77 3.84 0.50
N LEU A 199 1.59 3.02 -0.16
CA LEU A 199 1.25 2.35 -1.42
C LEU A 199 0.15 1.30 -1.20
N PHE A 200 0.26 0.48 -0.16
CA PHE A 200 -0.76 -0.50 0.26
C PHE A 200 -2.12 0.17 0.55
N ASN A 201 -2.11 1.26 1.33
CA ASN A 201 -3.30 2.06 1.61
C ASN A 201 -3.86 2.71 0.33
N SER A 202 -2.99 3.14 -0.58
CA SER A 202 -3.36 3.74 -1.88
C SER A 202 -4.05 2.74 -2.80
N VAL A 203 -3.57 1.49 -2.88
CA VAL A 203 -4.27 0.40 -3.61
C VAL A 203 -5.65 0.16 -3.01
N SER A 204 -5.73 0.05 -1.67
CA SER A 204 -6.96 -0.17 -0.93
C SER A 204 -7.99 0.95 -1.15
N GLN A 205 -7.54 2.20 -1.26
CA GLN A 205 -8.39 3.36 -1.52
C GLN A 205 -8.74 3.49 -3.01
N TRP A 206 -7.82 3.21 -3.93
CA TRP A 206 -8.05 3.24 -5.37
C TRP A 206 -9.14 2.26 -5.80
N VAL A 207 -9.18 1.05 -5.23
CA VAL A 207 -10.28 0.08 -5.40
C VAL A 207 -11.64 0.72 -5.05
N GLN A 208 -11.75 1.34 -3.88
CA GLN A 208 -12.98 2.02 -3.45
C GLN A 208 -13.35 3.17 -4.38
N LEU A 209 -12.37 3.97 -4.80
CA LEU A 209 -12.55 5.11 -5.69
C LEU A 209 -13.05 4.65 -7.07
N MET A 210 -12.47 3.61 -7.65
CA MET A 210 -12.91 3.03 -8.93
C MET A 210 -14.35 2.55 -8.84
N ILE A 211 -14.74 1.83 -7.77
CA ILE A 211 -16.12 1.39 -7.55
C ILE A 211 -17.05 2.61 -7.37
N LEU A 212 -16.74 3.53 -6.45
CA LEU A 212 -17.57 4.71 -6.18
C LEU A 212 -17.64 5.69 -7.36
N SER A 213 -16.77 5.59 -8.36
CA SER A 213 -16.85 6.44 -9.55
C SER A 213 -18.11 6.20 -10.39
N LYS A 214 -18.51 4.92 -10.53
CA LYS A 214 -19.55 4.51 -11.48
C LYS A 214 -20.95 4.89 -10.98
N PRO A 215 -21.81 5.50 -11.82
CA PRO A 215 -23.08 6.08 -11.37
C PRO A 215 -24.15 5.04 -10.99
N THR A 216 -24.27 3.91 -11.72
CA THR A 216 -25.34 2.92 -11.48
C THR A 216 -24.85 1.74 -10.65
N ALA A 217 -25.76 1.11 -9.88
CA ALA A 217 -25.43 -0.06 -9.06
C ALA A 217 -24.90 -1.24 -9.89
N THR A 218 -25.46 -1.48 -11.07
CA THR A 218 -24.98 -2.52 -12.01
C THR A 218 -23.54 -2.27 -12.49
N GLN A 219 -23.18 -1.02 -12.81
CA GLN A 219 -21.79 -0.69 -13.20
C GLN A 219 -20.82 -0.82 -12.02
N ARG A 220 -21.25 -0.45 -10.80
CA ARG A 220 -20.44 -0.67 -9.59
C ARG A 220 -20.22 -2.16 -9.32
N ALA A 221 -21.24 -3.00 -9.54
CA ALA A 221 -21.15 -4.45 -9.38
C ALA A 221 -20.16 -5.07 -10.37
N LEU A 222 -20.12 -4.62 -11.62
CA LEU A 222 -19.12 -5.06 -12.61
C LEU A 222 -17.68 -4.72 -12.16
N VAL A 223 -17.45 -3.54 -11.58
CA VAL A 223 -16.13 -3.16 -11.04
C VAL A 223 -15.76 -3.99 -9.80
N ILE A 224 -16.71 -4.30 -8.92
CA ILE A 224 -16.51 -5.25 -7.81
C ILE A 224 -16.11 -6.63 -8.35
N THR A 225 -16.86 -7.16 -9.33
CA THR A 225 -16.53 -8.44 -9.97
C THR A 225 -15.14 -8.42 -10.63
N HIS A 226 -14.75 -7.32 -11.29
CA HIS A 226 -13.40 -7.18 -11.86
C HIS A 226 -12.32 -7.26 -10.77
N PHE A 227 -12.44 -6.50 -9.68
CA PHE A 227 -11.47 -6.55 -8.58
C PHE A 227 -11.44 -7.88 -7.82
N VAL A 228 -12.56 -8.62 -7.73
CA VAL A 228 -12.56 -9.98 -7.18
C VAL A 228 -11.74 -10.94 -8.06
N HIS A 229 -11.79 -10.79 -9.39
CA HIS A 229 -10.90 -11.54 -10.28
C HIS A 229 -9.44 -11.05 -10.20
N VAL A 230 -9.18 -9.75 -10.00
CA VAL A 230 -7.81 -9.24 -9.75
C VAL A 230 -7.24 -9.88 -8.48
N ALA A 231 -8.04 -9.98 -7.41
CA ALA A 231 -7.67 -10.66 -6.17
C ALA A 231 -7.41 -12.17 -6.38
N GLU A 232 -8.22 -12.86 -7.18
CA GLU A 232 -7.94 -14.26 -7.60
C GLU A 232 -6.58 -14.37 -8.31
N ARG A 233 -6.25 -13.46 -9.23
CA ARG A 233 -4.99 -13.46 -9.97
C ARG A 233 -3.79 -13.08 -9.09
N LEU A 234 -3.96 -12.21 -8.10
CA LEU A 234 -2.96 -11.92 -7.08
C LEU A 234 -2.67 -13.16 -6.20
N LEU A 235 -3.70 -13.93 -5.82
CA LEU A 235 -3.52 -15.21 -5.14
C LEU A 235 -2.83 -16.25 -6.04
N GLN A 236 -3.12 -16.27 -7.34
CA GLN A 236 -2.43 -17.13 -8.32
C GLN A 236 -0.94 -16.76 -8.47
N LEU A 237 -0.61 -15.47 -8.42
CA LEU A 237 0.76 -14.92 -8.39
C LEU A 237 1.47 -15.11 -7.03
N GLN A 238 0.82 -15.74 -6.04
CA GLN A 238 1.30 -15.88 -4.65
C GLN A 238 1.61 -14.51 -3.98
N ASN A 239 0.92 -13.45 -4.42
CA ASN A 239 1.04 -12.11 -3.86
C ASN A 239 -0.08 -11.86 -2.83
N PHE A 240 0.24 -12.12 -1.56
CA PHE A 240 -0.72 -11.96 -0.46
C PHE A 240 -0.84 -10.49 -0.01
N ASN A 241 0.21 -9.68 -0.18
CA ASN A 241 0.21 -8.27 0.22
C ASN A 241 -0.82 -7.45 -0.58
N THR A 242 -0.73 -7.46 -1.91
CA THR A 242 -1.70 -6.73 -2.74
C THR A 242 -3.09 -7.36 -2.68
N LEU A 243 -3.18 -8.70 -2.53
CA LEU A 243 -4.45 -9.40 -2.29
C LEU A 243 -5.16 -8.81 -1.06
N MET A 244 -4.43 -8.62 0.04
CA MET A 244 -4.96 -8.03 1.26
C MET A 244 -5.43 -6.58 1.05
N ALA A 245 -4.68 -5.76 0.31
CA ALA A 245 -5.09 -4.40 -0.05
C ALA A 245 -6.40 -4.38 -0.86
N VAL A 246 -6.53 -5.24 -1.88
CA VAL A 246 -7.74 -5.31 -2.73
C VAL A 246 -8.94 -5.86 -1.96
N VAL A 247 -8.78 -6.93 -1.18
CA VAL A 247 -9.85 -7.52 -0.35
C VAL A 247 -10.27 -6.55 0.76
N GLY A 248 -9.33 -5.82 1.36
CA GLY A 248 -9.59 -4.75 2.33
C GLY A 248 -10.39 -3.60 1.70
N GLY A 249 -9.95 -3.10 0.54
CA GLY A 249 -10.65 -2.06 -0.21
C GLY A 249 -12.08 -2.45 -0.64
N LEU A 250 -12.29 -3.71 -1.05
CA LEU A 250 -13.62 -4.27 -1.33
C LEU A 250 -14.51 -4.35 -0.08
N SER A 251 -13.94 -4.71 1.06
CA SER A 251 -14.67 -4.96 2.31
C SER A 251 -14.95 -3.68 3.12
N HIS A 252 -14.26 -2.58 2.82
CA HIS A 252 -14.32 -1.32 3.56
C HIS A 252 -15.75 -0.76 3.73
N SER A 253 -15.95 0.01 4.81
CA SER A 253 -17.24 0.57 5.26
C SER A 253 -18.00 1.38 4.19
N SER A 254 -17.28 1.99 3.24
CA SER A 254 -17.84 2.75 2.11
C SER A 254 -18.42 1.84 1.01
N ILE A 255 -17.95 0.60 0.87
CA ILE A 255 -18.34 -0.35 -0.19
C ILE A 255 -19.28 -1.44 0.34
N SER A 256 -19.01 -2.00 1.52
CA SER A 256 -19.84 -3.04 2.15
C SER A 256 -21.27 -2.58 2.47
N ARG A 257 -21.51 -1.26 2.55
CA ARG A 257 -22.83 -0.67 2.76
C ARG A 257 -23.70 -0.55 1.50
N LEU A 258 -23.16 -0.80 0.30
CA LEU A 258 -23.82 -0.59 -0.99
C LEU A 258 -24.76 -1.76 -1.35
N LYS A 259 -25.86 -1.92 -0.60
CA LYS A 259 -26.76 -3.06 -0.70
C LYS A 259 -27.41 -3.23 -2.08
N GLU A 260 -27.69 -2.15 -2.80
CA GLU A 260 -28.22 -2.23 -4.17
C GLU A 260 -27.15 -2.79 -5.12
N THR A 261 -25.92 -2.26 -5.05
CA THR A 261 -24.75 -2.77 -5.78
C THR A 261 -24.50 -4.25 -5.49
N HIS A 262 -24.48 -4.65 -4.21
CA HIS A 262 -24.23 -6.05 -3.82
C HIS A 262 -25.27 -7.01 -4.39
N SER A 263 -26.53 -6.59 -4.55
CA SER A 263 -27.58 -7.41 -5.15
C SER A 263 -27.42 -7.67 -6.66
N HIS A 264 -26.51 -6.95 -7.33
CA HIS A 264 -26.15 -7.16 -8.73
C HIS A 264 -24.85 -7.97 -8.94
N VAL A 265 -24.12 -8.32 -7.88
CA VAL A 265 -22.92 -9.16 -7.96
C VAL A 265 -23.33 -10.63 -8.05
N SER A 266 -22.71 -11.42 -8.94
CA SER A 266 -23.13 -12.82 -9.15
C SER A 266 -22.82 -13.70 -7.92
N PRO A 267 -23.64 -14.74 -7.63
CA PRO A 267 -23.40 -15.64 -6.50
C PRO A 267 -22.02 -16.29 -6.51
N ASP A 268 -21.50 -16.63 -7.69
CA ASP A 268 -20.14 -17.19 -7.82
C ASP A 268 -19.06 -16.16 -7.49
N THR A 269 -19.25 -14.88 -7.87
CA THR A 269 -18.36 -13.79 -7.46
C THR A 269 -18.39 -13.59 -5.95
N ILE A 270 -19.58 -13.62 -5.32
CA ILE A 270 -19.71 -13.51 -3.85
C ILE A 270 -18.99 -14.66 -3.17
N LYS A 271 -19.20 -15.91 -3.62
CA LYS A 271 -18.54 -17.10 -3.07
C LYS A 271 -17.01 -17.04 -3.20
N LEU A 272 -16.49 -16.54 -4.33
CA LEU A 272 -15.06 -16.33 -4.53
C LEU A 272 -14.52 -15.24 -3.60
N TRP A 273 -15.21 -14.10 -3.49
CA TRP A 273 -14.83 -13.00 -2.59
C TRP A 273 -14.85 -13.43 -1.11
N GLU A 274 -15.88 -14.15 -0.66
CA GLU A 274 -15.95 -14.67 0.71
C GLU A 274 -14.80 -15.65 1.00
N GLY A 275 -14.45 -16.54 0.05
CA GLY A 275 -13.29 -17.43 0.17
C GLY A 275 -11.95 -16.69 0.19
N LEU A 276 -11.78 -15.62 -0.60
CA LEU A 276 -10.60 -14.76 -0.58
C LEU A 276 -10.49 -13.95 0.73
N THR A 277 -11.63 -13.57 1.32
CA THR A 277 -11.70 -12.85 2.60
C THR A 277 -11.33 -13.78 3.76
N GLU A 278 -11.85 -15.01 3.79
CA GLU A 278 -11.53 -16.03 4.79
C GLU A 278 -10.08 -16.53 4.68
N LEU A 279 -9.42 -16.40 3.52
CA LEU A 279 -8.00 -16.70 3.39
C LEU A 279 -7.11 -15.69 4.13
N VAL A 280 -7.46 -14.40 4.11
CA VAL A 280 -6.65 -13.31 4.70
C VAL A 280 -7.18 -12.81 6.05
N THR A 281 -8.21 -13.46 6.59
CA THR A 281 -8.83 -13.12 7.87
C THR A 281 -7.84 -13.12 9.04
N ALA A 282 -8.06 -12.25 10.03
CA ALA A 282 -7.28 -12.23 11.28
C ALA A 282 -7.55 -13.46 12.18
N THR A 283 -8.63 -14.22 11.95
CA THR A 283 -9.03 -15.38 12.76
C THR A 283 -7.89 -16.38 12.98
N GLY A 284 -7.65 -16.73 14.25
CA GLY A 284 -6.54 -17.61 14.64
C GLY A 284 -5.16 -17.02 14.34
N ASN A 285 -5.00 -15.69 14.51
CA ASN A 285 -3.80 -14.92 14.13
C ASN A 285 -3.35 -15.21 12.68
N TYR A 286 -4.26 -15.03 11.71
CA TYR A 286 -4.01 -15.22 10.29
C TYR A 286 -3.61 -16.67 9.90
N SER A 287 -4.18 -17.67 10.60
CA SER A 287 -3.82 -19.08 10.45
C SER A 287 -3.97 -19.61 9.01
N ASN A 288 -4.99 -19.19 8.26
CA ASN A 288 -5.22 -19.58 6.87
C ASN A 288 -4.13 -19.02 5.94
N TYR A 289 -3.84 -17.73 6.05
CA TYR A 289 -2.74 -17.07 5.35
C TYR A 289 -1.39 -17.73 5.67
N ARG A 290 -1.05 -17.94 6.94
CA ARG A 290 0.24 -18.55 7.34
C ARG A 290 0.40 -19.97 6.77
N ARG A 291 -0.64 -20.80 6.86
CA ARG A 291 -0.67 -22.14 6.27
C ARG A 291 -0.49 -22.11 4.75
N ARG A 292 -1.09 -21.14 4.08
CA ARG A 292 -0.98 -20.96 2.62
C ARG A 292 0.41 -20.44 2.22
N LEU A 293 0.98 -19.48 2.96
CA LEU A 293 2.32 -18.93 2.74
C LEU A 293 3.42 -19.97 2.95
N ALA A 294 3.29 -20.84 3.96
CA ALA A 294 4.22 -21.95 4.18
C ALA A 294 4.20 -22.94 2.99
N ALA A 295 3.00 -23.29 2.50
CA ALA A 295 2.79 -24.19 1.38
C ALA A 295 3.15 -23.60 -0.01
N CYS A 296 3.58 -22.34 -0.09
CA CYS A 296 4.03 -21.72 -1.33
C CYS A 296 5.37 -22.28 -1.84
N VAL A 297 5.60 -22.18 -3.16
CA VAL A 297 6.84 -22.61 -3.84
C VAL A 297 7.17 -21.60 -4.94
N GLY A 298 8.45 -21.23 -5.03
CA GLY A 298 8.91 -20.14 -5.89
C GLY A 298 8.73 -18.77 -5.24
N PHE A 299 8.45 -17.75 -6.06
CA PHE A 299 8.13 -16.40 -5.62
C PHE A 299 6.86 -16.40 -4.74
N ARG A 300 6.94 -15.73 -3.58
CA ARG A 300 5.80 -15.46 -2.68
C ARG A 300 5.97 -14.05 -2.11
N PHE A 301 4.87 -13.31 -1.93
CA PHE A 301 4.90 -11.96 -1.37
C PHE A 301 4.06 -11.92 -0.07
N PRO A 302 4.69 -11.94 1.12
CA PRO A 302 3.98 -11.94 2.41
C PRO A 302 3.22 -10.65 2.68
N ILE A 303 2.13 -10.70 3.45
CA ILE A 303 1.45 -9.52 4.00
C ILE A 303 2.36 -8.92 5.08
N LEU A 304 3.04 -7.81 4.79
CA LEU A 304 4.10 -7.31 5.67
C LEU A 304 3.60 -6.98 7.09
N GLY A 305 2.41 -6.39 7.21
CA GLY A 305 1.82 -6.02 8.51
C GLY A 305 1.69 -7.17 9.51
N VAL A 306 1.41 -8.39 9.03
CA VAL A 306 1.32 -9.59 9.89
C VAL A 306 2.68 -9.91 10.52
N HIS A 307 3.75 -9.86 9.73
CA HIS A 307 5.12 -10.09 10.21
C HIS A 307 5.62 -8.93 11.09
N LEU A 308 5.23 -7.68 10.80
CA LEU A 308 5.54 -6.53 11.65
C LEU A 308 4.90 -6.66 13.04
N LYS A 309 3.64 -7.11 13.16
CA LYS A 309 3.05 -7.40 14.47
C LYS A 309 3.83 -8.50 15.21
N ASP A 310 4.18 -9.59 14.54
CA ASP A 310 4.91 -10.68 15.18
C ASP A 310 6.28 -10.21 15.72
N LEU A 311 6.98 -9.33 14.99
CA LEU A 311 8.22 -8.69 15.43
C LEU A 311 8.01 -7.75 16.62
N VAL A 312 6.98 -6.89 16.61
CA VAL A 312 6.65 -5.99 17.73
C VAL A 312 6.24 -6.80 18.97
N ALA A 313 5.45 -7.86 18.82
CA ALA A 313 5.08 -8.75 19.90
C ALA A 313 6.32 -9.43 20.53
N LEU A 314 7.27 -9.90 19.73
CA LEU A 314 8.55 -10.43 20.21
C LEU A 314 9.43 -9.35 20.87
N GLN A 315 9.40 -8.11 20.37
CA GLN A 315 10.15 -6.99 20.96
C GLN A 315 9.65 -6.64 22.36
N LEU A 316 8.33 -6.66 22.57
CA LEU A 316 7.68 -6.34 23.84
C LEU A 316 7.68 -7.52 24.83
N ALA A 317 7.51 -8.76 24.36
CA ALA A 317 7.39 -9.93 25.23
C ALA A 317 8.73 -10.47 25.77
N LEU A 318 9.86 -10.17 25.12
CA LEU A 318 11.18 -10.68 25.49
C LEU A 318 12.17 -9.52 25.72
N PRO A 319 12.99 -9.55 26.78
CA PRO A 319 14.04 -8.54 26.97
C PRO A 319 15.19 -8.76 25.98
N ASP A 320 15.86 -7.69 25.55
CA ASP A 320 17.04 -7.78 24.67
C ASP A 320 18.26 -8.41 25.37
N TRP A 321 18.36 -8.19 26.68
CA TRP A 321 19.47 -8.58 27.54
C TRP A 321 18.98 -9.42 28.71
N LEU A 322 19.79 -10.39 29.14
CA LEU A 322 19.46 -11.28 30.27
C LEU A 322 19.95 -10.72 31.62
N ASP A 323 20.85 -9.73 31.60
CA ASP A 323 21.41 -9.08 32.78
C ASP A 323 21.13 -7.56 32.80
N PRO A 324 20.96 -6.93 33.99
CA PRO A 324 20.82 -5.48 34.10
C PRO A 324 22.01 -4.67 33.57
N GLY A 325 23.20 -5.29 33.48
CA GLY A 325 24.40 -4.68 32.91
C GLY A 325 24.38 -4.55 31.39
N ARG A 326 23.38 -5.15 30.70
CA ARG A 326 23.26 -5.20 29.24
C ARG A 326 24.52 -5.77 28.57
N THR A 327 24.98 -6.91 29.06
CA THR A 327 26.19 -7.58 28.57
C THR A 327 25.91 -8.92 27.88
N ARG A 328 24.91 -9.67 28.34
CA ARG A 328 24.56 -11.03 27.89
C ARG A 328 23.26 -10.99 27.07
N LEU A 329 23.37 -11.37 25.81
CA LEU A 329 22.30 -11.33 24.81
C LEU A 329 21.22 -12.37 25.10
N ASN A 330 19.95 -12.01 24.87
CA ASN A 330 18.87 -12.99 24.85
C ASN A 330 18.86 -13.77 23.53
N GLY A 331 19.54 -14.93 23.50
CA GLY A 331 19.64 -15.78 22.31
C GLY A 331 18.29 -16.35 21.82
N ALA A 332 17.30 -16.51 22.71
CA ALA A 332 15.95 -16.91 22.33
C ALA A 332 15.20 -15.78 21.61
N LYS A 333 15.39 -14.51 22.00
CA LYS A 333 14.86 -13.34 21.29
C LYS A 333 15.56 -13.14 19.94
N MET A 334 16.90 -13.16 19.93
CA MET A 334 17.70 -13.00 18.71
C MET A 334 17.28 -14.00 17.63
N ARG A 335 17.15 -15.29 17.96
CA ARG A 335 16.73 -16.33 17.00
C ARG A 335 15.31 -16.12 16.47
N GLN A 336 14.35 -15.74 17.32
CA GLN A 336 12.95 -15.56 16.89
C GLN A 336 12.77 -14.32 15.98
N LEU A 337 13.39 -13.19 16.33
CA LEU A 337 13.41 -12.01 15.46
C LEU A 337 14.12 -12.32 14.13
N PHE A 338 15.26 -13.02 14.21
CA PHE A 338 16.02 -13.43 13.03
C PHE A 338 15.20 -14.25 12.05
N CYS A 339 14.46 -15.27 12.49
CA CYS A 339 13.68 -16.13 11.60
C CYS A 339 12.68 -15.32 10.74
N ILE A 340 11.98 -14.36 11.34
CA ILE A 340 11.01 -13.53 10.62
C ILE A 340 11.72 -12.56 9.66
N LEU A 341 12.82 -11.94 10.09
CA LEU A 341 13.58 -11.00 9.27
C LEU A 341 14.33 -11.70 8.12
N GLU A 342 14.74 -12.95 8.28
CA GLU A 342 15.28 -13.78 7.21
C GLU A 342 14.20 -14.16 6.17
N GLU A 343 12.99 -14.54 6.60
CA GLU A 343 11.87 -14.75 5.66
C GLU A 343 11.59 -13.49 4.83
N LEU A 344 11.52 -12.31 5.47
CA LEU A 344 11.30 -11.03 4.79
C LEU A 344 12.45 -10.68 3.83
N ALA A 345 13.71 -10.88 4.23
CA ALA A 345 14.87 -10.66 3.36
C ALA A 345 14.85 -11.58 2.13
N MET A 346 14.46 -12.85 2.31
CA MET A 346 14.41 -13.86 1.24
C MET A 346 13.36 -13.58 0.16
N VAL A 347 12.35 -12.75 0.43
CA VAL A 347 11.42 -12.22 -0.60
C VAL A 347 12.18 -11.47 -1.70
N THR A 348 13.27 -10.76 -1.35
CA THR A 348 14.05 -9.99 -2.32
C THR A 348 14.93 -10.87 -3.22
N SER A 349 15.23 -12.10 -2.81
CA SER A 349 16.07 -13.06 -3.54
C SER A 349 15.43 -13.59 -4.83
N LEU A 350 14.09 -13.61 -4.91
CA LEU A 350 13.34 -14.02 -6.09
C LEU A 350 12.56 -12.84 -6.66
N ARG A 351 12.67 -12.61 -7.98
CA ARG A 351 11.86 -11.60 -8.68
C ARG A 351 10.48 -12.17 -9.05
N PRO A 352 9.41 -11.35 -9.03
CA PRO A 352 8.09 -11.78 -9.47
C PRO A 352 8.10 -12.14 -10.97
N PRO A 353 7.37 -13.19 -11.40
CA PRO A 353 7.37 -13.68 -12.78
C PRO A 353 6.43 -12.87 -13.67
N VAL A 354 6.60 -11.55 -13.72
CA VAL A 354 5.64 -10.58 -14.30
C VAL A 354 6.25 -9.70 -15.39
N GLN A 355 5.45 -9.29 -16.37
CA GLN A 355 5.86 -8.42 -17.49
C GLN A 355 5.16 -7.05 -17.44
N ALA A 356 5.66 -6.17 -16.57
CA ALA A 356 5.09 -4.83 -16.43
C ALA A 356 5.49 -3.88 -17.58
N ASN A 357 4.51 -3.23 -18.20
CA ASN A 357 4.65 -2.17 -19.19
C ASN A 357 4.94 -0.82 -18.47
N PRO A 358 6.02 -0.09 -18.81
CA PRO A 358 6.35 1.19 -18.17
C PRO A 358 5.26 2.26 -18.30
N ASP A 359 4.44 2.21 -19.35
CA ASP A 359 3.36 3.16 -19.60
C ASP A 359 2.22 2.97 -18.60
N LEU A 360 1.72 1.73 -18.48
CA LEU A 360 0.70 1.37 -17.51
C LEU A 360 1.20 1.51 -16.06
N LEU A 361 2.49 1.24 -15.78
CA LEU A 361 3.09 1.53 -14.49
C LEU A 361 3.07 3.03 -14.14
N SER A 362 3.36 3.90 -15.12
CA SER A 362 3.37 5.36 -14.92
C SER A 362 1.95 5.89 -14.68
N LEU A 363 0.98 5.40 -15.45
CA LEU A 363 -0.45 5.66 -15.24
C LEU A 363 -0.91 5.21 -13.85
N LEU A 364 -0.68 3.95 -13.47
CA LEU A 364 -1.09 3.41 -12.18
C LEU A 364 -0.44 4.16 -11.01
N THR A 365 0.83 4.56 -11.13
CA THR A 365 1.53 5.31 -10.08
C THR A 365 0.79 6.61 -9.72
N VAL A 366 0.26 7.35 -10.70
CA VAL A 366 -0.48 8.59 -10.44
C VAL A 366 -1.97 8.34 -10.15
N SER A 367 -2.57 7.28 -10.69
CA SER A 367 -3.93 6.87 -10.29
C SER A 367 -4.01 6.46 -8.81
N LEU A 368 -2.94 5.85 -8.27
CA LEU A 368 -2.82 5.44 -6.88
C LEU A 368 -2.57 6.62 -5.93
N ASP A 369 -1.88 7.69 -6.35
CA ASP A 369 -1.61 8.84 -5.47
C ASP A 369 -2.86 9.67 -5.13
N GLN A 370 -4.00 9.44 -5.82
CA GLN A 370 -5.27 10.11 -5.55
C GLN A 370 -5.78 9.81 -4.13
N TYR A 371 -5.60 10.78 -3.23
CA TYR A 371 -6.09 10.71 -1.86
C TYR A 371 -7.48 11.37 -1.69
N GLN A 372 -8.34 10.73 -0.90
CA GLN A 372 -9.54 11.32 -0.27
C GLN A 372 -9.58 10.85 1.20
N THR A 373 -10.27 11.59 2.07
CA THR A 373 -10.52 11.14 3.44
C THR A 373 -11.57 10.02 3.50
N GLU A 374 -11.61 9.28 4.61
CA GLU A 374 -12.66 8.27 4.87
C GLU A 374 -14.06 8.89 4.87
N ASP A 375 -14.19 10.11 5.42
CA ASP A 375 -15.40 10.92 5.36
C ASP A 375 -15.79 11.22 3.91
N GLU A 376 -14.86 11.68 3.07
CA GLU A 376 -15.10 11.98 1.65
C GLU A 376 -15.56 10.71 0.88
N LEU A 377 -14.95 9.55 1.15
CA LEU A 377 -15.35 8.24 0.60
C LEU A 377 -16.74 7.79 1.10
N TYR A 378 -17.04 7.98 2.38
CA TYR A 378 -18.33 7.63 2.96
C TYR A 378 -19.45 8.56 2.45
N GLN A 379 -19.16 9.85 2.26
CA GLN A 379 -20.09 10.80 1.63
C GLN A 379 -20.31 10.49 0.14
N LEU A 380 -19.30 10.03 -0.61
CA LEU A 380 -19.48 9.52 -1.98
C LEU A 380 -20.38 8.28 -1.98
N SER A 381 -20.17 7.33 -1.07
CA SER A 381 -21.03 6.16 -0.90
C SER A 381 -22.49 6.54 -0.60
N LEU A 382 -22.73 7.48 0.32
CA LEU A 382 -24.06 8.02 0.61
C LEU A 382 -24.69 8.77 -0.56
N GLN A 383 -23.88 9.33 -1.47
CA GLN A 383 -24.35 9.97 -2.71
C GLN A 383 -24.70 8.96 -3.80
N ARG A 384 -24.10 7.76 -3.81
CA ARG A 384 -24.43 6.66 -4.73
C ARG A 384 -25.65 5.85 -4.28
N GLU A 385 -25.74 5.54 -2.98
CA GLU A 385 -26.86 4.83 -2.36
C GLU A 385 -27.25 5.51 -1.05
N PRO A 386 -28.27 6.38 -1.04
CA PRO A 386 -28.76 7.04 0.17
C PRO A 386 -29.33 6.05 1.21
N ARG A 387 -29.33 6.43 2.49
CA ARG A 387 -30.07 5.68 3.53
C ARG A 387 -31.59 5.78 3.26
N SER A 388 -32.30 4.66 3.35
CA SER A 388 -33.74 4.57 3.09
C SER A 388 -34.56 5.39 4.10
N LYS A 389 -35.47 6.22 3.60
CA LYS A 389 -36.32 7.12 4.42
C LYS A 389 -37.63 6.46 4.83
N SER A 390 -37.58 5.45 5.72
CA SER A 390 -38.79 4.69 6.09
C SER A 390 -38.80 4.08 7.51
N SER A 391 -38.36 4.82 8.53
CA SER A 391 -38.82 4.63 9.91
C SER A 391 -38.44 5.82 10.82
N PRO A 392 -39.40 6.39 11.59
CA PRO A 392 -39.08 7.27 12.71
C PRO A 392 -38.88 6.46 14.00
N THR A 393 -37.92 6.91 14.81
CA THR A 393 -37.84 6.75 16.28
C THR A 393 -38.10 5.35 16.89
N SER A 394 -37.04 4.55 16.98
CA SER A 394 -36.82 3.60 18.10
C SER A 394 -35.32 3.43 18.34
N PRO A 395 -34.79 3.61 19.57
CA PRO A 395 -33.44 3.20 19.90
C PRO A 395 -33.42 1.68 20.07
N THR A 396 -32.92 0.95 19.07
CA THR A 396 -32.76 -0.50 19.14
C THR A 396 -31.48 -0.91 18.44
N SER A 397 -30.62 -1.63 19.16
CA SER A 397 -29.28 -2.03 18.76
C SER A 397 -29.29 -3.14 17.70
N CYS A 398 -29.68 -2.79 16.47
CA CYS A 398 -29.44 -3.62 15.29
C CYS A 398 -28.01 -3.40 14.79
N THR A 399 -27.02 -3.85 15.56
CA THR A 399 -25.66 -4.09 15.05
C THR A 399 -25.75 -5.01 13.82
N PRO A 400 -24.97 -4.75 12.76
CA PRO A 400 -24.66 -5.79 11.78
C PRO A 400 -24.00 -6.97 12.53
N PRO A 401 -24.13 -8.23 12.05
CA PRO A 401 -23.26 -9.28 12.53
C PRO A 401 -21.80 -8.83 12.29
N PRO A 402 -20.91 -8.88 13.30
CA PRO A 402 -19.55 -8.42 13.13
C PRO A 402 -18.84 -9.35 12.14
N ARG A 403 -18.61 -8.85 10.92
CA ARG A 403 -17.58 -9.43 10.06
C ARG A 403 -16.23 -9.10 10.71
N PRO A 404 -15.25 -10.02 10.72
CA PRO A 404 -13.95 -9.75 11.32
C PRO A 404 -13.34 -8.51 10.65
N PRO A 405 -12.81 -7.53 11.41
CA PRO A 405 -12.13 -6.39 10.84
C PRO A 405 -10.86 -6.89 10.14
N VAL A 406 -10.81 -6.77 8.82
CA VAL A 406 -9.75 -7.37 8.02
C VAL A 406 -8.44 -6.56 8.09
N LEU A 407 -8.49 -5.24 8.35
CA LEU A 407 -7.45 -4.32 7.88
C LEU A 407 -6.88 -3.30 8.91
N GLU A 408 -7.45 -3.18 10.10
CA GLU A 408 -7.43 -1.91 10.85
C GLU A 408 -6.33 -1.73 11.92
N GLU A 409 -5.47 -2.72 12.19
CA GLU A 409 -4.56 -2.70 13.37
C GLU A 409 -3.13 -2.13 13.11
N TRP A 410 -2.73 -1.90 11.85
CA TRP A 410 -1.34 -1.49 11.50
C TRP A 410 -1.23 -0.63 10.23
N THR A 411 -2.35 -0.12 9.72
CA THR A 411 -2.44 0.70 8.50
C THR A 411 -2.48 2.21 8.80
N SER A 412 -2.55 2.59 10.07
CA SER A 412 -2.57 3.96 10.60
C SER A 412 -1.20 4.64 10.49
N VAL A 413 -0.83 5.01 9.26
CA VAL A 413 0.28 5.92 8.98
C VAL A 413 -0.27 7.16 8.29
N ALA A 414 -0.09 8.32 8.90
CA ALA A 414 -0.43 9.60 8.28
C ALA A 414 0.30 9.72 6.92
N LYS A 415 -0.46 9.88 5.82
CA LYS A 415 0.10 9.77 4.46
C LYS A 415 1.34 10.68 4.32
N PRO A 416 2.54 10.13 4.08
CA PRO A 416 3.74 10.95 3.99
C PRO A 416 3.59 11.94 2.84
N LYS A 417 4.07 13.17 3.02
CA LYS A 417 4.12 14.17 1.95
C LYS A 417 5.10 13.67 0.89
N LEU A 418 4.56 13.04 -0.15
CA LEU A 418 5.34 12.49 -1.25
C LEU A 418 6.16 13.63 -1.89
N ASP A 419 7.45 13.38 -2.08
CA ASP A 419 8.41 14.37 -2.58
C ASP A 419 7.90 14.99 -3.89
N GLN A 420 7.67 16.30 -3.89
CA GLN A 420 7.09 17.02 -5.02
C GLN A 420 7.94 16.91 -6.29
N ALA A 421 9.26 16.69 -6.17
CA ALA A 421 10.12 16.42 -7.32
C ALA A 421 9.86 15.03 -7.92
N LEU A 422 9.67 13.99 -7.10
CA LEU A 422 9.27 12.66 -7.58
C LEU A 422 7.85 12.68 -8.15
N VAL A 423 6.91 13.39 -7.52
CA VAL A 423 5.54 13.56 -8.03
C VAL A 423 5.54 14.26 -9.40
N ALA A 424 6.35 15.32 -9.58
CA ALA A 424 6.52 15.97 -10.87
C ALA A 424 7.09 14.99 -11.92
N GLU A 425 8.17 14.26 -11.61
CA GLU A 425 8.78 13.30 -12.54
C GLU A 425 7.83 12.12 -12.89
N HIS A 426 6.89 11.76 -12.01
CA HIS A 426 5.84 10.77 -12.30
C HIS A 426 4.68 11.36 -13.10
N ILE A 427 4.30 12.62 -12.87
CA ILE A 427 3.29 13.34 -13.65
C ILE A 427 3.79 13.53 -15.09
N GLU A 428 5.02 14.01 -15.30
CA GLU A 428 5.62 14.18 -16.62
C GLU A 428 5.61 12.86 -17.42
N LYS A 429 6.09 11.76 -16.82
CA LYS A 429 6.06 10.43 -17.46
C LYS A 429 4.65 9.91 -17.70
N MET A 430 3.70 10.20 -16.81
CA MET A 430 2.31 9.78 -16.97
C MET A 430 1.63 10.58 -18.09
N VAL A 431 1.90 11.88 -18.23
CA VAL A 431 1.43 12.67 -19.37
C VAL A 431 2.12 12.21 -20.67
N GLU A 432 3.43 12.01 -20.68
CA GLU A 432 4.17 11.44 -21.82
C GLU A 432 3.59 10.08 -22.25
N SER A 433 3.24 9.24 -21.28
CA SER A 433 2.56 7.95 -21.48
C SER A 433 1.10 8.08 -21.94
N VAL A 434 0.37 9.08 -21.46
CA VAL A 434 -1.02 9.34 -21.86
C VAL A 434 -1.04 9.77 -23.32
N PHE A 435 -0.24 10.75 -23.70
CA PHE A 435 -0.14 11.18 -25.09
C PHE A 435 0.32 10.02 -25.98
N ARG A 436 1.42 9.33 -25.66
CA ARG A 436 1.91 8.17 -26.44
C ARG A 436 0.87 7.06 -26.73
N ASN A 437 -0.22 6.96 -25.96
CA ASN A 437 -1.24 5.92 -26.10
C ASN A 437 -2.67 6.43 -26.35
N PHE A 438 -2.94 7.73 -26.23
CA PHE A 438 -4.26 8.36 -26.38
C PHE A 438 -4.29 9.62 -27.27
N ASP A 439 -3.14 10.12 -27.75
CA ASP A 439 -2.98 11.06 -28.87
C ASP A 439 -3.01 10.19 -30.15
N VAL A 440 -4.22 9.91 -30.67
CA VAL A 440 -4.46 8.81 -31.63
C VAL A 440 -4.14 9.20 -33.08
N ASP A 441 -4.35 10.47 -33.44
CA ASP A 441 -3.93 11.02 -34.73
C ASP A 441 -2.49 11.56 -34.71
N GLY A 442 -1.93 11.85 -33.53
CA GLY A 442 -0.55 12.29 -33.34
C GLY A 442 -0.36 13.79 -33.48
N ASP A 443 -1.43 14.60 -33.37
CA ASP A 443 -1.36 16.06 -33.54
C ASP A 443 -0.60 16.79 -32.41
N GLY A 444 -0.42 16.12 -31.26
CA GLY A 444 0.30 16.64 -30.11
C GLY A 444 -0.57 17.12 -28.94
N HIS A 445 -1.89 17.02 -29.07
CA HIS A 445 -2.91 17.38 -28.09
C HIS A 445 -3.73 16.15 -27.66
N ILE A 446 -4.79 16.37 -26.89
CA ILE A 446 -5.81 15.37 -26.55
C ILE A 446 -7.18 15.99 -26.81
N SER A 447 -7.96 15.37 -27.70
CA SER A 447 -9.32 15.78 -28.05
C SER A 447 -10.33 15.50 -26.92
N GLN A 448 -11.56 16.04 -27.04
CA GLN A 448 -12.62 15.79 -26.05
C GLN A 448 -13.03 14.31 -25.99
N GLU A 449 -13.00 13.61 -27.14
CA GLU A 449 -13.22 12.17 -27.28
C GLU A 449 -12.15 11.37 -26.52
N GLU A 450 -10.88 11.60 -26.83
CA GLU A 450 -9.73 10.91 -26.20
C GLU A 450 -9.66 11.20 -24.69
N PHE A 451 -10.06 12.40 -24.27
CA PHE A 451 -10.19 12.72 -22.85
C PHE A 451 -11.26 11.86 -22.13
N GLN A 452 -12.36 11.49 -22.79
CA GLN A 452 -13.33 10.55 -22.16
C GLN A 452 -12.72 9.17 -21.96
N ILE A 453 -11.80 8.77 -22.85
CA ILE A 453 -11.05 7.52 -22.74
C ILE A 453 -10.13 7.59 -21.51
N ILE A 454 -9.32 8.66 -21.38
CA ILE A 454 -8.43 8.89 -20.22
C ILE A 454 -9.19 8.94 -18.89
N ARG A 455 -10.41 9.53 -18.86
CA ARG A 455 -11.28 9.54 -17.68
C ARG A 455 -11.67 8.16 -17.16
N GLY A 456 -11.59 7.09 -17.97
CA GLY A 456 -11.79 5.71 -17.50
C GLY A 456 -10.78 5.29 -16.43
N ASN A 457 -9.56 5.83 -16.51
CA ASN A 457 -8.41 5.51 -15.66
C ASN A 457 -8.21 6.45 -14.47
N PHE A 458 -8.70 7.67 -14.63
CA PHE A 458 -8.70 8.72 -13.62
C PHE A 458 -10.14 9.22 -13.42
N PRO A 459 -11.03 8.46 -12.75
CA PRO A 459 -12.46 8.79 -12.79
C PRO A 459 -12.82 10.12 -12.11
N TYR A 460 -11.97 10.58 -11.20
CA TYR A 460 -12.11 11.85 -10.46
C TYR A 460 -11.46 13.04 -11.16
N LEU A 461 -10.75 12.83 -12.28
CA LEU A 461 -10.22 13.89 -13.14
C LEU A 461 -11.31 14.94 -13.43
N SER A 462 -10.98 16.23 -13.44
CA SER A 462 -11.98 17.30 -13.64
C SER A 462 -12.59 17.27 -15.06
N ALA A 463 -13.58 18.13 -15.34
CA ALA A 463 -14.17 18.17 -16.67
C ALA A 463 -13.12 18.66 -17.69
N PHE A 464 -13.35 18.38 -18.98
CA PHE A 464 -12.45 18.77 -20.07
C PHE A 464 -12.03 20.25 -19.97
N GLY A 465 -13.02 21.16 -19.95
CA GLY A 465 -12.84 22.61 -19.74
C GLY A 465 -12.47 23.06 -18.31
N ASP A 466 -11.94 22.18 -17.46
CA ASP A 466 -11.17 22.54 -16.27
C ASP A 466 -9.66 22.17 -16.43
N LEU A 467 -9.31 21.41 -17.49
CA LEU A 467 -7.94 21.09 -17.92
C LEU A 467 -7.52 21.94 -19.12
N ASP A 468 -8.39 22.04 -20.13
CA ASP A 468 -8.35 23.03 -21.21
C ASP A 468 -8.44 24.43 -20.56
N GLN A 469 -7.31 25.14 -20.53
CA GLN A 469 -7.15 26.43 -19.84
C GLN A 469 -7.27 27.60 -20.83
N ASN A 470 -6.91 27.38 -22.09
CA ASN A 470 -6.96 28.38 -23.16
C ASN A 470 -8.34 28.46 -23.86
N GLN A 471 -9.18 27.42 -23.72
CA GLN A 471 -10.50 27.22 -24.36
C GLN A 471 -10.44 27.06 -25.89
N ASP A 472 -9.41 26.40 -26.41
CA ASP A 472 -9.28 26.03 -27.82
C ASP A 472 -10.04 24.74 -28.21
N GLY A 473 -10.43 23.92 -27.23
CA GLY A 473 -11.16 22.65 -27.45
C GLY A 473 -10.28 21.40 -27.47
N CYS A 474 -8.98 21.54 -27.24
CA CYS A 474 -7.98 20.51 -27.07
C CYS A 474 -7.36 20.58 -25.66
N ILE A 475 -6.49 19.63 -25.30
CA ILE A 475 -5.65 19.70 -24.09
C ILE A 475 -4.19 19.51 -24.50
N SER A 476 -3.35 20.51 -24.29
CA SER A 476 -1.90 20.41 -24.49
C SER A 476 -1.19 19.62 -23.38
N ARG A 477 0.06 19.20 -23.64
CA ARG A 477 0.90 18.48 -22.65
C ARG A 477 1.16 19.36 -21.43
N GLU A 478 1.42 20.64 -21.67
CA GLU A 478 1.68 21.68 -20.69
C GLU A 478 0.46 21.93 -19.80
N GLU A 479 -0.75 21.95 -20.37
CA GLU A 479 -1.99 22.09 -19.60
C GLU A 479 -2.30 20.85 -18.77
N MET A 480 -2.06 19.64 -19.31
CA MET A 480 -2.24 18.40 -18.56
C MET A 480 -1.25 18.29 -17.40
N ILE A 481 0.04 18.58 -17.63
CA ILE A 481 1.07 18.66 -16.58
C ILE A 481 0.68 19.73 -15.54
N SER A 482 0.31 20.93 -15.99
CA SER A 482 -0.15 22.03 -15.12
C SER A 482 -1.34 21.64 -14.26
N TYR A 483 -2.34 20.96 -14.82
CA TYR A 483 -3.49 20.45 -14.08
C TYR A 483 -3.08 19.42 -13.02
N PHE A 484 -2.24 18.44 -13.37
CA PHE A 484 -1.84 17.39 -12.44
C PHE A 484 -0.92 17.92 -11.33
N LEU A 485 0.03 18.81 -11.65
CA LEU A 485 0.87 19.50 -10.67
C LEU A 485 0.04 20.37 -9.72
N ARG A 486 -0.96 21.10 -10.24
CA ARG A 486 -1.93 21.86 -9.43
C ARG A 486 -2.78 20.93 -8.55
N SER A 487 -3.10 19.73 -9.02
CA SER A 487 -3.91 18.75 -8.30
C SER A 487 -3.16 18.05 -7.16
N SER A 488 -1.86 17.80 -7.32
CA SER A 488 -1.01 17.26 -6.24
C SER A 488 -0.62 18.34 -5.23
N SER A 489 -0.15 19.51 -5.69
CA SER A 489 0.38 20.58 -4.82
C SER A 489 -0.69 21.39 -4.07
N VAL A 490 -1.83 21.71 -4.70
CA VAL A 490 -2.85 22.62 -4.12
C VAL A 490 -4.08 21.85 -3.60
N LEU A 491 -4.44 20.74 -4.24
CA LEU A 491 -5.70 20.03 -3.96
C LEU A 491 -5.55 18.74 -3.13
N GLY A 492 -4.33 18.25 -2.91
CA GLY A 492 -4.08 17.04 -2.11
C GLY A 492 -4.83 15.80 -2.60
N GLY A 493 -5.11 15.69 -3.90
CA GLY A 493 -5.88 14.58 -4.50
C GLY A 493 -7.39 14.83 -4.72
N ARG A 494 -7.96 15.93 -4.21
CA ARG A 494 -9.42 16.22 -4.20
C ARG A 494 -10.10 16.55 -5.55
N MET A 495 -9.68 15.94 -6.66
CA MET A 495 -10.11 16.31 -8.02
C MET A 495 -11.65 16.32 -8.25
N GLY A 496 -12.40 15.40 -7.62
CA GLY A 496 -13.85 15.25 -7.84
C GLY A 496 -14.75 16.25 -7.08
N PHE A 497 -14.23 16.92 -6.06
CA PHE A 497 -14.97 17.89 -5.23
C PHE A 497 -14.73 19.34 -5.65
N VAL A 498 -13.93 19.60 -6.68
CA VAL A 498 -13.68 20.94 -7.19
C VAL A 498 -14.92 21.46 -7.93
N HIS A 499 -15.37 22.67 -7.58
CA HIS A 499 -16.47 23.36 -8.25
C HIS A 499 -15.97 24.67 -8.85
N ASN A 500 -16.12 24.82 -10.17
CA ASN A 500 -15.79 26.03 -10.90
C ASN A 500 -16.83 27.13 -10.60
N PHE A 501 -16.59 27.91 -9.55
CA PHE A 501 -17.54 28.87 -8.97
C PHE A 501 -17.48 30.27 -9.61
N GLN A 502 -18.65 30.80 -9.97
CA GLN A 502 -18.84 32.22 -10.30
C GLN A 502 -19.72 32.90 -9.24
N GLU A 503 -19.49 34.18 -8.96
CA GLU A 503 -20.38 34.98 -8.10
C GLU A 503 -21.78 35.07 -8.71
N SER A 504 -22.82 34.77 -7.91
CA SER A 504 -24.20 34.72 -8.37
C SER A 504 -25.07 35.79 -7.70
N ASN A 505 -25.66 36.66 -8.52
CA ASN A 505 -26.75 37.54 -8.12
C ASN A 505 -28.07 36.75 -8.17
N SER A 506 -28.60 36.39 -7.00
CA SER A 506 -29.82 35.59 -6.87
C SER A 506 -30.98 36.46 -6.39
N LEU A 507 -31.80 36.96 -7.33
CA LEU A 507 -33.02 37.73 -7.05
C LEU A 507 -34.14 36.91 -6.36
N ARG A 508 -33.93 35.59 -6.17
CA ARG A 508 -34.80 34.69 -5.41
C ARG A 508 -33.96 34.05 -4.28
N PRO A 509 -34.54 33.75 -3.11
CA PRO A 509 -33.82 33.04 -2.05
C PRO A 509 -33.30 31.67 -2.53
N VAL A 510 -32.01 31.40 -2.29
CA VAL A 510 -31.37 30.11 -2.65
C VAL A 510 -30.72 29.51 -1.42
N ALA A 511 -30.99 28.24 -1.11
CA ALA A 511 -30.36 27.54 -0.01
C ALA A 511 -28.90 27.16 -0.34
N CYS A 512 -27.97 27.44 0.57
CA CYS A 512 -26.59 26.98 0.49
C CYS A 512 -26.50 25.46 0.64
N ARG A 513 -25.85 24.77 -0.32
CA ARG A 513 -25.81 23.30 -0.32
C ARG A 513 -25.08 22.70 0.89
N HIS A 514 -24.10 23.40 1.45
CA HIS A 514 -23.39 23.01 2.67
C HIS A 514 -24.31 23.18 3.89
N CYS A 515 -24.40 24.40 4.46
CA CYS A 515 -25.07 24.69 5.73
C CYS A 515 -26.61 24.78 5.68
N LYS A 516 -27.23 24.57 4.52
CA LYS A 516 -28.69 24.65 4.24
C LYS A 516 -29.34 26.04 4.43
N ALA A 517 -28.71 26.95 5.17
CA ALA A 517 -29.18 28.32 5.34
C ALA A 517 -29.31 29.07 4.00
N LEU A 518 -30.22 30.04 3.94
CA LEU A 518 -30.49 30.82 2.73
C LEU A 518 -29.34 31.81 2.43
N ILE A 519 -29.13 32.04 1.14
CA ILE A 519 -28.31 33.12 0.58
C ILE A 519 -29.31 34.27 0.29
N LEU A 520 -29.23 35.35 1.07
CA LEU A 520 -30.24 36.42 1.10
C LEU A 520 -29.60 37.80 0.90
N GLY A 521 -29.44 38.21 -0.35
CA GLY A 521 -28.98 39.56 -0.64
C GLY A 521 -29.09 39.97 -2.10
N ILE A 522 -29.31 41.27 -2.30
CA ILE A 522 -29.52 41.93 -3.59
C ILE A 522 -28.30 41.90 -4.53
N TYR A 523 -27.09 41.61 -4.02
CA TYR A 523 -25.87 41.59 -4.85
C TYR A 523 -24.78 40.65 -4.28
N LYS A 524 -24.15 39.83 -5.13
CA LYS A 524 -22.89 39.06 -4.95
C LYS A 524 -22.68 38.25 -3.66
N GLN A 525 -23.74 37.84 -2.96
CA GLN A 525 -23.60 37.03 -1.74
C GLN A 525 -23.39 35.52 -1.98
N GLY A 526 -23.82 35.00 -3.11
CA GLY A 526 -23.70 33.58 -3.47
C GLY A 526 -22.53 33.28 -4.40
N LEU A 527 -22.05 32.04 -4.33
CA LEU A 527 -21.27 31.40 -5.38
C LEU A 527 -22.14 30.32 -6.03
N LYS A 528 -22.18 30.27 -7.36
CA LYS A 528 -22.83 29.22 -8.15
C LYS A 528 -21.81 28.50 -9.03
N CYS A 529 -21.78 27.17 -8.97
CA CYS A 529 -20.89 26.39 -9.83
C CYS A 529 -21.38 26.42 -11.28
N ARG A 530 -20.50 26.74 -12.21
CA ARG A 530 -20.76 26.78 -13.66
C ARG A 530 -21.16 25.40 -14.21
N ALA A 531 -20.53 24.34 -13.73
CA ALA A 531 -20.76 22.98 -14.24
C ALA A 531 -22.00 22.31 -13.65
N CYS A 532 -22.12 22.18 -12.33
CA CYS A 532 -23.23 21.45 -11.69
C CYS A 532 -24.41 22.33 -11.22
N GLY A 533 -24.27 23.65 -11.23
CA GLY A 533 -25.29 24.60 -10.78
C GLY A 533 -25.50 24.67 -9.25
N VAL A 534 -24.67 24.01 -8.44
CA VAL A 534 -24.74 24.07 -6.97
C VAL A 534 -24.48 25.49 -6.47
N ASN A 535 -25.13 25.89 -5.37
CA ASN A 535 -25.01 27.22 -4.78
C ASN A 535 -24.51 27.13 -3.34
N CYS A 536 -23.63 28.05 -2.92
CA CYS A 536 -23.16 28.18 -1.54
C CYS A 536 -22.83 29.63 -1.16
N HIS A 537 -22.72 29.92 0.14
CA HIS A 537 -22.09 31.16 0.60
C HIS A 537 -20.58 31.11 0.33
N LYS A 538 -19.92 32.26 0.18
CA LYS A 538 -18.45 32.36 -0.02
C LYS A 538 -17.66 31.55 1.03
N GLN A 539 -17.99 31.70 2.31
CA GLN A 539 -17.41 30.95 3.44
C GLN A 539 -17.67 29.42 3.44
N CYS A 540 -18.61 28.94 2.61
CA CYS A 540 -18.94 27.52 2.50
C CYS A 540 -18.27 26.84 1.29
N LYS A 541 -17.57 27.59 0.44
CA LYS A 541 -16.90 27.09 -0.79
C LYS A 541 -16.05 25.84 -0.51
N GLU A 542 -15.20 25.92 0.50
CA GLU A 542 -14.17 24.93 0.82
C GLU A 542 -14.66 23.77 1.69
N ARG A 543 -15.94 23.79 2.09
CA ARG A 543 -16.57 22.76 2.94
C ARG A 543 -17.62 21.92 2.17
N LEU A 544 -17.61 21.97 0.84
CA LEU A 544 -18.59 21.28 -0.01
C LEU A 544 -18.17 19.84 -0.33
N SER A 545 -18.62 18.88 0.49
CA SER A 545 -18.51 17.43 0.26
C SER A 545 -19.43 16.87 -0.84
N VAL A 546 -19.84 17.69 -1.81
CA VAL A 546 -20.73 17.30 -2.91
C VAL A 546 -19.92 17.24 -4.20
N GLU A 547 -20.02 16.15 -4.96
CA GLU A 547 -19.26 15.97 -6.20
C GLU A 547 -19.75 16.90 -7.33
N CYS A 548 -18.82 17.41 -8.16
CA CYS A 548 -19.17 18.35 -9.24
C CYS A 548 -19.59 17.63 -10.54
N ARG A 549 -20.81 17.08 -10.57
CA ARG A 549 -21.39 16.47 -11.78
C ARG A 549 -22.46 17.35 -12.44
N ARG A 550 -22.37 17.57 -13.76
CA ARG A 550 -23.51 18.05 -14.57
C ARG A 550 -24.67 17.06 -14.40
N ARG A 551 -25.88 17.54 -14.16
CA ARG A 551 -27.08 16.74 -14.48
C ARG A 551 -27.17 16.69 -16.00
N ALA A 552 -27.21 15.49 -16.59
CA ALA A 552 -27.72 15.34 -17.93
C ALA A 552 -29.17 15.85 -17.94
N GLN A 553 -29.45 16.89 -18.72
CA GLN A 553 -30.82 17.29 -18.99
C GLN A 553 -31.41 16.25 -19.93
N SER A 554 -32.51 15.61 -19.52
CA SER A 554 -33.30 14.78 -20.41
C SER A 554 -33.84 15.66 -21.54
N VAL A 555 -33.38 15.42 -22.77
CA VAL A 555 -33.83 16.14 -23.95
C VAL A 555 -35.24 15.66 -24.31
N SER A 556 -36.24 16.28 -23.69
CA SER A 556 -37.64 16.14 -24.12
C SER A 556 -37.82 16.85 -25.45
N LEU A 557 -37.82 16.08 -26.54
CA LEU A 557 -37.92 16.58 -27.90
C LEU A 557 -39.37 16.94 -28.27
N GLU A 558 -39.85 18.10 -27.82
CA GLU A 558 -41.16 18.63 -28.23
C GLU A 558 -41.10 19.23 -29.65
N GLY A 559 -41.19 18.37 -30.67
CA GLY A 559 -41.39 18.77 -32.07
C GLY A 559 -42.88 18.82 -32.44
N SER A 560 -43.34 19.94 -33.01
CA SER A 560 -44.78 20.24 -33.14
C SER A 560 -45.41 19.79 -34.47
N ALA A 561 -46.45 18.94 -34.42
CA ALA A 561 -47.44 18.73 -35.49
C ALA A 561 -48.76 18.17 -34.91
N PRO A 562 -49.95 18.44 -35.50
CA PRO A 562 -51.25 18.22 -34.84
C PRO A 562 -51.95 16.86 -35.10
N SER A 563 -52.96 16.59 -34.25
CA SER A 563 -53.92 15.46 -34.17
C SER A 563 -54.97 15.44 -35.33
N PRO A 564 -55.99 14.53 -35.42
CA PRO A 564 -56.52 13.50 -34.49
C PRO A 564 -56.64 12.07 -35.12
N SER A 565 -57.13 10.97 -34.50
CA SER A 565 -58.23 10.74 -33.52
C SER A 565 -58.08 9.42 -32.71
N PRO A 566 -58.83 9.19 -31.60
CA PRO A 566 -58.63 8.02 -30.72
C PRO A 566 -59.78 6.97 -30.68
N THR A 567 -59.47 5.70 -30.37
CA THR A 567 -60.43 4.67 -29.90
C THR A 567 -59.78 3.64 -28.94
N HIS A 568 -60.63 3.08 -28.06
CA HIS A 568 -60.47 2.00 -27.05
C HIS A 568 -59.60 0.78 -27.48
N THR A 569 -59.05 -0.12 -26.62
CA THR A 569 -59.42 -0.67 -25.28
C THR A 569 -58.16 -1.02 -24.43
N HIS A 570 -58.05 -0.83 -23.10
CA HIS A 570 -58.71 -1.45 -21.92
C HIS A 570 -58.07 -2.76 -21.36
N HIS A 571 -57.82 -2.80 -20.04
CA HIS A 571 -57.35 -3.93 -19.19
C HIS A 571 -55.86 -4.37 -19.32
N ARG A 572 -55.17 -4.90 -18.29
CA ARG A 572 -55.50 -5.08 -16.84
C ARG A 572 -54.19 -5.09 -16.01
N ALA A 573 -54.25 -4.65 -14.75
CA ALA A 573 -53.15 -4.82 -13.77
C ALA A 573 -53.53 -5.86 -12.71
N PHE A 574 -52.54 -6.52 -12.11
CA PHE A 574 -52.69 -7.32 -10.89
C PHE A 574 -51.45 -7.21 -9.98
N SER A 575 -51.71 -7.14 -8.67
CA SER A 575 -50.72 -7.26 -7.60
C SER A 575 -51.35 -8.11 -6.50
N PHE A 576 -50.59 -9.04 -5.90
CA PHE A 576 -51.04 -9.79 -4.72
C PHE A 576 -49.87 -10.07 -3.75
N SER A 577 -50.22 -10.41 -2.51
CA SER A 577 -49.42 -10.12 -1.32
C SER A 577 -48.95 -11.36 -0.56
N LEU A 578 -47.94 -11.18 0.31
CA LEU A 578 -47.44 -12.15 1.27
C LEU A 578 -48.45 -12.52 2.39
N PRO A 579 -48.40 -13.76 2.88
CA PRO A 579 -48.75 -14.13 4.27
C PRO A 579 -47.50 -14.51 5.10
N ARG A 580 -47.66 -14.65 6.43
CA ARG A 580 -46.63 -14.98 7.44
C ARG A 580 -47.25 -15.91 8.53
N PRO A 581 -46.51 -16.37 9.56
CA PRO A 581 -45.68 -17.59 9.62
C PRO A 581 -46.32 -18.77 10.40
N GLY A 582 -45.71 -19.97 10.28
CA GLY A 582 -45.96 -21.16 11.14
C GLY A 582 -44.73 -21.59 11.96
N ARG A 583 -44.86 -22.55 12.90
CA ARG A 583 -43.85 -22.83 13.94
C ARG A 583 -43.74 -24.33 14.32
N ARG A 584 -42.57 -24.73 14.87
CA ARG A 584 -42.19 -26.02 15.55
C ARG A 584 -41.62 -27.14 14.64
N SER A 585 -40.84 -28.12 15.11
CA SER A 585 -39.82 -28.19 16.21
C SER A 585 -39.22 -29.61 16.34
N SER A 586 -37.90 -29.81 16.24
CA SER A 586 -37.17 -30.98 16.82
C SER A 586 -35.64 -30.76 16.90
N ARG A 587 -34.97 -31.57 17.74
CA ARG A 587 -33.55 -31.57 18.21
C ARG A 587 -33.29 -32.98 18.85
N PRO A 588 -32.18 -33.33 19.55
CA PRO A 588 -30.80 -32.81 19.70
C PRO A 588 -29.79 -33.97 19.35
N PRO A 589 -28.65 -34.27 20.03
CA PRO A 589 -27.67 -33.51 20.85
C PRO A 589 -26.21 -33.63 20.28
N GLU A 590 -25.07 -33.31 20.92
CA GLU A 590 -24.72 -32.66 22.21
C GLU A 590 -23.65 -31.53 21.92
N ILE A 591 -22.47 -31.27 22.54
CA ILE A 591 -21.67 -31.76 23.70
C ILE A 591 -21.31 -30.52 24.58
N ARG A 592 -20.13 -30.43 25.24
CA ARG A 592 -19.71 -29.35 26.17
C ARG A 592 -18.18 -29.18 26.20
N GLU A 593 -17.72 -27.95 26.41
CA GLU A 593 -16.44 -27.49 26.99
C GLU A 593 -16.62 -25.96 27.18
N GLU A 594 -17.14 -25.52 28.34
CA GLU A 594 -16.42 -25.04 29.54
C GLU A 594 -15.85 -23.62 29.43
N GLU A 595 -16.01 -22.85 30.52
CA GLU A 595 -15.86 -21.39 30.56
C GLU A 595 -14.50 -20.96 31.13
N VAL A 596 -13.92 -19.89 30.57
CA VAL A 596 -12.91 -19.06 31.26
C VAL A 596 -13.47 -17.65 31.35
N GLN A 597 -13.35 -17.05 32.55
CA GLN A 597 -14.13 -15.90 32.94
C GLN A 597 -13.61 -14.56 32.37
N SER A 598 -14.53 -13.61 32.28
CA SER A 598 -14.25 -12.20 31.98
C SER A 598 -13.26 -11.57 32.95
N VAL A 599 -12.29 -10.84 32.40
CA VAL A 599 -11.67 -9.71 33.09
C VAL A 599 -11.97 -8.47 32.23
N GLU A 600 -12.42 -7.41 32.88
CA GLU A 600 -12.87 -6.16 32.26
C GLU A 600 -11.70 -5.18 32.03
N ASP A 601 -12.02 -4.02 31.45
CA ASP A 601 -11.21 -2.79 31.38
C ASP A 601 -9.87 -2.82 30.63
N GLY A 602 -9.84 -2.09 29.51
CA GLY A 602 -8.63 -1.87 28.70
C GLY A 602 -8.78 -0.91 27.52
N VAL A 603 -9.83 -0.08 27.47
CA VAL A 603 -10.04 0.88 26.38
C VAL A 603 -9.10 2.08 26.57
N PHE A 604 -7.89 1.99 26.00
CA PHE A 604 -7.00 3.13 25.83
C PHE A 604 -7.11 3.69 24.41
N ASP A 605 -7.99 4.67 24.28
CA ASP A 605 -8.08 5.59 23.14
C ASP A 605 -6.79 6.44 23.10
N ILE A 606 -5.96 6.25 22.07
CA ILE A 606 -4.76 7.05 21.81
C ILE A 606 -4.73 7.39 20.32
N HIS A 607 -4.99 8.66 20.00
CA HIS A 607 -4.65 9.24 18.71
C HIS A 607 -3.12 9.22 18.49
N LEU A 608 -2.64 8.43 17.52
CA LEU A 608 -1.34 8.58 16.86
C LEU A 608 -1.35 7.91 15.48
#